data_AF-A0A1S2NF79-F1
#
_entry.id   AF-A0A1S2NF79-F1
#
_cell.length_a   1.000
_cell.length_b   1.000
_cell.length_c   1.000
_cell.angle_alpha   90.00
_cell.angle_beta   90.00
_cell.angle_gamma   90.00
#
_symmetry.space_group_name_H-M   'P 1'
#
loop_
_entity.id
_entity.type
_entity.pdbx_description
1 polymer ?
#
loop_
_entity_poly.entity_id
_entity_poly.type
_entity_poly.pdbx_seq_one_letter_code
_entity_poly.pdbx_strand_id
1 'polypeptide(L)'
;MSEQAKQKNGHLVIIGGGEDRKHDMEILSRFVELSGGASARIVVITAASQIADEMWHIYDGVFGTLGVKERAHLEITSREDANSEDFVRKVGEADGIFMTGGDQKRLLALIGGTAMDAEMHNALKVRGATIGGTSAGASAMSGHMLAQGRTDLLPEKGSVSLGAGLGFLHRVVVDQHFSERQRLSRLLSVVAQNPYLQGIGIDEDTALIIERGVGIEVVGEGAVTVVDGRSMSTNVAEIKDRATPELIDVRLHLLPAGSKYALPDGQEQTGKRVPPQLLDFLENVTKRTTLS
;
A
#
# COMPACT_ATOMS: atom_id res chain seq x y z
N MET A 1 -2.46 -16.80 -36.19
CA MET A 1 -1.39 -16.21 -35.36
C MET A 1 -2.10 -15.54 -34.20
N SER A 2 -2.10 -16.17 -33.02
CA SER A 2 -2.87 -15.66 -31.88
C SER A 2 -2.26 -14.35 -31.38
N GLU A 3 -3.07 -13.31 -31.25
CA GLU A 3 -2.77 -12.20 -30.33
C GLU A 3 -2.36 -12.81 -29.00
N GLN A 4 -1.10 -12.64 -28.60
CA GLN A 4 -0.72 -12.80 -27.21
C GLN A 4 -1.52 -11.76 -26.44
N ALA A 5 -2.55 -12.20 -25.71
CA ALA A 5 -3.30 -11.33 -24.82
C ALA A 5 -2.28 -10.58 -23.94
N LYS A 6 -2.24 -9.25 -24.06
CA LYS A 6 -1.34 -8.38 -23.29
C LYS A 6 -1.62 -8.69 -21.81
N GLN A 7 -0.67 -9.34 -21.15
CA GLN A 7 -0.87 -9.80 -19.77
C GLN A 7 -1.14 -8.58 -18.88
N LYS A 8 -2.35 -8.50 -18.29
CA LYS A 8 -2.77 -7.38 -17.46
C LYS A 8 -1.85 -7.30 -16.24
N ASN A 9 -1.19 -6.16 -16.05
CA ASN A 9 -0.38 -5.94 -14.86
C ASN A 9 -1.31 -5.71 -13.66
N GLY A 10 -1.02 -6.35 -12.54
CA GLY A 10 -1.71 -6.05 -11.28
C GLY A 10 -1.30 -4.69 -10.75
N HIS A 11 -2.22 -4.04 -10.04
CA HIS A 11 -2.04 -2.71 -9.47
C HIS A 11 -2.16 -2.74 -7.95
N LEU A 12 -1.36 -1.94 -7.27
CA LEU A 12 -1.54 -1.61 -5.85
C LEU A 12 -1.95 -0.15 -5.73
N VAL A 13 -3.01 0.15 -4.98
CA VAL A 13 -3.46 1.51 -4.67
C VAL A 13 -3.34 1.71 -3.17
N ILE A 14 -2.28 2.41 -2.75
CA ILE A 14 -1.86 2.51 -1.35
C ILE A 14 -2.22 3.89 -0.84
N ILE A 15 -3.25 3.98 0.00
CA ILE A 15 -3.90 5.24 0.37
C ILE A 15 -3.52 5.63 1.81
N GLY A 16 -3.09 6.87 2.00
CA GLY A 16 -2.62 7.38 3.29
C GLY A 16 -3.70 7.55 4.35
N GLY A 17 -4.98 7.31 4.04
CA GLY A 17 -6.09 7.55 4.96
C GLY A 17 -6.82 8.85 4.68
N GLY A 18 -8.02 8.99 5.23
CA GLY A 18 -8.79 10.23 5.11
C GLY A 18 -9.21 10.59 3.69
N GLU A 19 -9.20 9.64 2.75
CA GLU A 19 -9.47 9.92 1.35
C GLU A 19 -10.90 10.42 1.10
N ASP A 20 -11.07 11.26 0.08
CA ASP A 20 -12.36 11.81 -0.26
C ASP A 20 -13.34 10.72 -0.71
N ARG A 21 -14.51 10.73 -0.07
CA ARG A 21 -15.62 9.78 -0.25
C ARG A 21 -16.92 10.49 -0.61
N LYS A 22 -16.88 11.80 -0.86
CA LYS A 22 -18.08 12.63 -1.00
C LYS A 22 -18.07 13.52 -2.23
N HIS A 23 -16.92 14.06 -2.61
CA HIS A 23 -16.82 15.04 -3.67
C HIS A 23 -16.29 14.38 -4.95
N ASP A 24 -15.06 14.68 -5.34
CA ASP A 24 -14.45 14.21 -6.58
C ASP A 24 -14.03 12.73 -6.47
N MET A 25 -13.77 12.24 -5.26
CA MET A 25 -13.39 10.85 -4.98
C MET A 25 -12.25 10.35 -5.90
N GLU A 26 -11.28 11.22 -6.18
CA GLU A 26 -10.28 11.02 -7.25
C GLU A 26 -9.55 9.67 -7.11
N ILE A 27 -9.08 9.37 -5.89
CA ILE A 27 -8.36 8.14 -5.58
C ILE A 27 -9.25 6.90 -5.77
N LEU A 28 -10.49 6.95 -5.30
CA LEU A 28 -11.42 5.81 -5.36
C LEU A 28 -11.94 5.61 -6.79
N SER A 29 -12.14 6.69 -7.54
CA SER A 29 -12.42 6.67 -8.98
C SER A 29 -11.28 6.01 -9.75
N ARG A 30 -10.03 6.37 -9.44
CA ARG A 30 -8.84 5.75 -10.04
C ARG A 30 -8.73 4.26 -9.70
N PHE A 31 -9.02 3.87 -8.45
CA PHE A 31 -9.10 2.46 -8.07
C PHE A 31 -10.15 1.69 -8.88
N VAL A 32 -11.34 2.25 -9.07
CA VAL A 32 -12.41 1.65 -9.88
C VAL A 32 -11.99 1.52 -11.34
N GLU A 33 -11.39 2.55 -11.93
CA GLU A 33 -10.89 2.54 -13.31
C GLU A 33 -9.88 1.39 -13.52
N LEU A 34 -8.87 1.29 -12.65
CA LEU A 34 -7.85 0.24 -12.69
C LEU A 34 -8.45 -1.16 -12.49
N SER A 35 -9.53 -1.26 -11.71
CA SER A 35 -10.27 -2.49 -11.49
C SER A 35 -11.17 -2.88 -12.68
N GLY A 36 -11.35 -2.03 -13.69
CA GLY A 36 -12.18 -2.33 -14.87
C GLY A 36 -13.50 -1.57 -14.93
N GLY A 37 -13.66 -0.51 -14.14
CA GLY A 37 -14.78 0.41 -14.21
C GLY A 37 -16.11 -0.20 -13.74
N ALA A 38 -17.21 0.16 -14.40
CA ALA A 38 -18.56 -0.22 -13.99
C ALA A 38 -18.84 -1.74 -14.00
N SER A 39 -18.10 -2.51 -14.81
CA SER A 39 -18.20 -3.97 -14.88
C SER A 39 -17.31 -4.70 -13.89
N ALA A 40 -16.47 -3.99 -13.13
CA ALA A 40 -15.57 -4.60 -12.17
C ALA A 40 -16.35 -5.29 -11.05
N ARG A 41 -15.84 -6.44 -10.61
CA ARG A 41 -16.23 -7.06 -9.35
C ARG A 41 -15.35 -6.54 -8.23
N ILE A 42 -15.92 -5.75 -7.32
CA ILE A 42 -15.18 -5.18 -6.20
C ILE A 42 -15.55 -5.89 -4.90
N VAL A 43 -14.53 -6.42 -4.24
CA VAL A 43 -14.63 -6.97 -2.90
C VAL A 43 -14.10 -5.95 -1.90
N VAL A 44 -14.85 -5.70 -0.83
CA VAL A 44 -14.44 -4.84 0.28
C VAL A 44 -14.21 -5.68 1.53
N ILE A 45 -13.00 -5.63 2.07
CA ILE A 45 -12.56 -6.35 3.26
C ILE A 45 -12.51 -5.37 4.43
N THR A 46 -13.31 -5.61 5.46
CA THR A 46 -13.43 -4.73 6.64
C THR A 46 -12.73 -5.26 7.88
N ALA A 47 -11.83 -6.24 7.73
CA ALA A 47 -11.21 -6.99 8.83
C ALA A 47 -10.39 -6.12 9.82
N ALA A 48 -9.90 -4.95 9.36
CA ALA A 48 -9.19 -3.99 10.22
C ALA A 48 -10.15 -3.25 11.18
N SER A 49 -11.42 -3.10 10.80
CA SER A 49 -12.40 -2.27 11.51
C SER A 49 -13.09 -3.04 12.64
N GLN A 50 -13.46 -2.31 13.70
CA GLN A 50 -14.39 -2.78 14.74
C GLN A 50 -15.86 -2.43 14.41
N ILE A 51 -16.06 -1.58 13.40
CA ILE A 51 -17.36 -1.14 12.88
C ILE A 51 -17.46 -1.59 11.41
N ALA A 52 -17.49 -2.91 11.20
CA ALA A 52 -17.43 -3.52 9.88
C ALA A 52 -18.59 -3.09 8.97
N ASP A 53 -19.82 -3.17 9.48
CA ASP A 53 -21.04 -2.79 8.75
C ASP A 53 -21.04 -1.32 8.32
N GLU A 54 -20.63 -0.41 9.21
CA GLU A 54 -20.55 1.02 8.89
C GLU A 54 -19.52 1.28 7.79
N MET A 55 -18.35 0.64 7.87
CA MET A 55 -17.33 0.76 6.82
C MET A 55 -17.84 0.18 5.50
N TRP A 56 -18.51 -0.96 5.53
CA TRP A 56 -19.13 -1.54 4.34
C TRP A 56 -20.13 -0.58 3.70
N HIS A 57 -21.08 -0.05 4.47
CA HIS A 57 -22.08 0.89 3.94
C HIS A 57 -21.47 2.13 3.29
N ILE A 58 -20.38 2.66 3.87
CA ILE A 58 -19.66 3.79 3.29
C ILE A 58 -19.06 3.40 1.93
N TYR A 59 -18.29 2.32 1.85
CA TYR A 59 -17.62 1.94 0.59
C TYR A 59 -18.57 1.36 -0.46
N ASP A 60 -19.62 0.64 -0.06
CA ASP A 60 -20.68 0.20 -0.96
C ASP A 60 -21.37 1.39 -1.63
N GLY A 61 -21.70 2.43 -0.85
CA GLY A 61 -22.28 3.67 -1.36
C GLY A 61 -21.33 4.42 -2.31
N VAL A 62 -20.04 4.53 -1.95
CA VAL A 62 -19.03 5.19 -2.79
C VAL A 62 -18.84 4.45 -4.12
N PHE A 63 -18.55 3.15 -4.07
CA PHE A 63 -18.33 2.37 -5.30
C PHE A 63 -19.61 2.24 -6.13
N GLY A 64 -20.79 2.23 -5.50
CA GLY A 64 -22.07 2.33 -6.20
C GLY A 64 -22.25 3.67 -6.92
N THR A 65 -21.87 4.77 -6.29
CA THR A 65 -21.88 6.12 -6.91
C THR A 65 -20.90 6.20 -8.09
N LEU A 66 -19.76 5.53 -7.99
CA LEU A 66 -18.77 5.38 -9.08
C LEU A 66 -19.20 4.38 -10.18
N GLY A 67 -20.42 3.83 -10.10
CA GLY A 67 -21.04 3.04 -11.15
C GLY A 67 -20.66 1.54 -11.16
N VAL A 68 -19.92 1.06 -10.17
CA VAL A 68 -19.58 -0.36 -10.03
C VAL A 68 -20.85 -1.13 -9.75
N LYS A 69 -21.13 -2.20 -10.49
CA LYS A 69 -22.38 -2.96 -10.35
C LYS A 69 -22.28 -4.12 -9.36
N GLU A 70 -21.17 -4.83 -9.37
CA GLU A 70 -20.94 -6.01 -8.53
C GLU A 70 -20.01 -5.66 -7.38
N ARG A 71 -20.57 -5.57 -6.17
CA ARG A 71 -19.84 -5.24 -4.95
C ARG A 71 -20.17 -6.28 -3.89
N ALA A 72 -19.17 -6.76 -3.17
CA ALA A 72 -19.34 -7.76 -2.12
C ALA A 72 -18.58 -7.36 -0.85
N HIS A 73 -19.24 -7.55 0.28
CA HIS A 73 -18.64 -7.39 1.60
C HIS A 73 -18.03 -8.71 2.05
N LEU A 74 -16.76 -8.67 2.46
CA LEU A 74 -16.12 -9.75 3.19
C LEU A 74 -15.85 -9.28 4.63
N GLU A 75 -16.81 -9.58 5.50
CA GLU A 75 -16.65 -9.38 6.94
C GLU A 75 -15.82 -10.53 7.53
N ILE A 76 -14.52 -10.29 7.70
CA ILE A 76 -13.62 -11.28 8.30
C ILE A 76 -13.52 -10.98 9.79
N THR A 77 -14.08 -11.87 10.61
CA THR A 77 -14.04 -11.76 12.08
C THR A 77 -13.13 -12.80 12.71
N SER A 78 -12.81 -13.87 11.97
CA SER A 78 -12.03 -15.02 12.39
C SER A 78 -11.08 -15.50 11.29
N ARG A 79 -10.15 -16.41 11.62
CA ARG A 79 -9.28 -17.04 10.61
C ARG A 79 -10.04 -18.07 9.79
N GLU A 80 -11.10 -18.65 10.34
CA GLU A 80 -12.01 -19.56 9.66
C GLU A 80 -12.71 -18.86 8.51
N ASP A 81 -13.17 -17.62 8.70
CA ASP A 81 -13.74 -16.77 7.64
C ASP A 81 -12.72 -16.58 6.50
N ALA A 82 -11.48 -16.24 6.85
CA ALA A 82 -10.38 -16.03 5.89
C ALA A 82 -9.92 -17.33 5.18
N ASN A 83 -10.33 -18.50 5.65
CA ASN A 83 -10.10 -19.78 4.99
C ASN A 83 -11.39 -20.38 4.39
N SER A 84 -12.51 -19.66 4.43
CA SER A 84 -13.76 -20.16 3.87
C SER A 84 -13.68 -20.24 2.35
N GLU A 85 -14.16 -21.35 1.78
CA GLU A 85 -14.14 -21.55 0.33
C GLU A 85 -14.91 -20.46 -0.42
N ASP A 86 -16.04 -19.98 0.13
CA ASP A 86 -16.83 -18.92 -0.49
C ASP A 86 -16.08 -17.58 -0.52
N PHE A 87 -15.42 -17.20 0.58
CA PHE A 87 -14.70 -15.93 0.64
C PHE A 87 -13.44 -15.97 -0.23
N VAL A 88 -12.70 -17.07 -0.20
CA VAL A 88 -11.55 -17.29 -1.10
C VAL A 88 -12.00 -17.24 -2.56
N ARG A 89 -13.10 -17.89 -2.93
CA ARG A 89 -13.65 -17.84 -4.28
C ARG A 89 -14.04 -16.42 -4.70
N LYS A 90 -14.69 -15.64 -3.83
CA LYS A 90 -15.02 -14.23 -4.09
C LYS A 90 -13.77 -13.39 -4.35
N VAL A 91 -12.70 -13.58 -3.59
CA VAL A 91 -11.40 -12.93 -3.84
C VAL A 91 -10.79 -13.39 -5.17
N GLY A 92 -10.89 -14.68 -5.49
CA GLY A 92 -10.41 -15.25 -6.75
C GLY A 92 -11.21 -14.86 -8.00
N GLU A 93 -12.42 -14.32 -7.82
CA GLU A 93 -13.26 -13.80 -8.90
C GLU A 93 -13.23 -12.26 -9.01
N ALA A 94 -12.70 -11.55 -8.00
CA ALA A 94 -12.72 -10.09 -7.93
C ALA A 94 -11.75 -9.43 -8.94
N ASP A 95 -12.13 -8.30 -9.50
CA ASP A 95 -11.22 -7.46 -10.31
C ASP A 95 -10.56 -6.37 -9.47
N GLY A 96 -11.22 -5.96 -8.37
CA GLY A 96 -10.73 -5.04 -7.36
C GLY A 96 -10.93 -5.59 -5.96
N ILE A 97 -9.91 -5.53 -5.11
CA ILE A 97 -9.97 -5.92 -3.69
C ILE A 97 -9.57 -4.71 -2.86
N PHE A 98 -10.47 -4.22 -2.00
CA PHE A 98 -10.25 -3.02 -1.20
C PHE A 98 -10.23 -3.33 0.30
N MET A 99 -9.13 -2.99 0.98
CA MET A 99 -8.98 -3.16 2.43
C MET A 99 -9.22 -1.84 3.16
N THR A 100 -10.18 -1.81 4.08
CA THR A 100 -10.51 -0.58 4.81
C THR A 100 -9.53 -0.28 5.95
N GLY A 101 -9.65 0.91 6.54
CA GLY A 101 -8.88 1.33 7.71
C GLY A 101 -9.33 0.66 9.02
N GLY A 102 -8.59 0.93 10.10
CA GLY A 102 -8.83 0.37 11.43
C GLY A 102 -7.53 0.01 12.12
N ASP A 103 -7.41 -1.23 12.62
CA ASP A 103 -6.19 -1.78 13.21
C ASP A 103 -5.49 -2.74 12.24
N GLN A 104 -4.30 -2.37 11.80
CA GLN A 104 -3.50 -3.18 10.88
C GLN A 104 -3.01 -4.49 11.51
N LYS A 105 -2.80 -4.55 12.84
CA LYS A 105 -2.45 -5.81 13.52
C LYS A 105 -3.62 -6.78 13.52
N ARG A 106 -4.85 -6.28 13.70
CA ARG A 106 -6.07 -7.08 13.61
C ARG A 106 -6.23 -7.67 12.21
N LEU A 107 -6.12 -6.82 11.18
CA LEU A 107 -6.16 -7.23 9.78
C LEU A 107 -5.19 -8.39 9.51
N LEU A 108 -3.94 -8.22 9.95
CA LEU A 108 -2.90 -9.23 9.76
C LEU A 108 -3.14 -10.52 10.56
N ALA A 109 -3.60 -10.42 11.80
CA ALA A 109 -3.90 -11.59 12.62
C ALA A 109 -5.00 -12.47 12.00
N LEU A 110 -5.97 -11.83 11.33
CA LEU A 110 -7.09 -12.52 10.69
C LEU A 110 -6.72 -13.08 9.32
N ILE A 111 -6.03 -12.31 8.47
CA ILE A 111 -5.82 -12.66 7.07
C ILE A 111 -4.44 -13.27 6.82
N GLY A 112 -3.38 -12.80 7.50
CA GLY A 112 -2.00 -13.21 7.19
C GLY A 112 -1.80 -14.73 7.23
N GLY A 113 -1.23 -15.28 6.17
CA GLY A 113 -0.95 -16.71 6.02
C GLY A 113 -2.19 -17.61 5.90
N THR A 114 -3.33 -17.06 5.47
CA THR A 114 -4.56 -17.83 5.18
C THR A 114 -4.71 -18.13 3.70
N ALA A 115 -5.69 -18.96 3.33
CA ALA A 115 -6.06 -19.19 1.93
C ALA A 115 -6.48 -17.89 1.23
N MET A 116 -7.14 -16.96 1.93
CA MET A 116 -7.48 -15.64 1.39
C MET A 116 -6.23 -14.83 1.06
N ASP A 117 -5.22 -14.79 1.94
CA ASP A 117 -3.95 -14.09 1.68
C ASP A 117 -3.28 -14.65 0.42
N ALA A 118 -3.17 -15.98 0.32
CA ALA A 118 -2.62 -16.64 -0.87
C ALA A 118 -3.42 -16.28 -2.15
N GLU A 119 -4.75 -16.25 -2.07
CA GLU A 119 -5.60 -15.89 -3.21
C GLU A 119 -5.52 -14.41 -3.58
N MET A 120 -5.35 -13.50 -2.62
CA MET A 120 -5.09 -12.08 -2.91
C MET A 120 -3.78 -11.92 -3.69
N HIS A 121 -2.73 -12.66 -3.32
CA HIS A 121 -1.47 -12.68 -4.09
C HIS A 121 -1.67 -13.26 -5.50
N ASN A 122 -2.45 -14.33 -5.64
CA ASN A 122 -2.79 -14.91 -6.94
C ASN A 122 -3.57 -13.92 -7.82
N ALA A 123 -4.59 -13.27 -7.27
CA ALA A 123 -5.39 -12.25 -7.94
C ALA A 123 -4.51 -11.11 -8.48
N LEU A 124 -3.60 -10.58 -7.67
CA LEU A 124 -2.66 -9.53 -8.09
C LEU A 124 -1.66 -10.03 -9.14
N LYS A 125 -1.03 -11.17 -8.90
CA LYS A 125 0.16 -11.60 -9.66
C LYS A 125 -0.18 -12.29 -10.98
N VAL A 126 -1.25 -13.07 -10.99
CA VAL A 126 -1.64 -13.94 -12.11
C VAL A 126 -2.80 -13.34 -12.89
N ARG A 127 -3.85 -12.88 -12.20
CA ARG A 127 -5.05 -12.31 -12.85
C ARG A 127 -4.93 -10.83 -13.18
N GLY A 128 -3.96 -10.13 -12.59
CA GLY A 128 -3.77 -8.69 -12.79
C GLY A 128 -4.88 -7.85 -12.13
N ALA A 129 -5.44 -8.33 -11.02
CA ALA A 129 -6.40 -7.59 -10.23
C ALA A 129 -5.76 -6.37 -9.55
N THR A 130 -6.59 -5.42 -9.15
CA THR A 130 -6.18 -4.24 -8.39
C THR A 130 -6.42 -4.48 -6.91
N ILE A 131 -5.41 -4.25 -6.08
CA ILE A 131 -5.55 -4.28 -4.62
C ILE A 131 -5.40 -2.86 -4.08
N GLY A 132 -6.44 -2.35 -3.45
CA GLY A 132 -6.50 -1.06 -2.79
C GLY A 132 -6.52 -1.21 -1.27
N GLY A 133 -6.02 -0.20 -0.57
CA GLY A 133 -6.13 -0.19 0.88
C GLY A 133 -5.82 1.17 1.47
N THR A 134 -6.61 1.58 2.47
CA THR A 134 -6.47 2.87 3.13
C THR A 134 -6.04 2.72 4.59
N SER A 135 -5.19 3.64 5.07
CA SER A 135 -4.71 3.66 6.45
C SER A 135 -4.14 2.29 6.87
N ALA A 136 -4.78 1.56 7.78
CA ALA A 136 -4.37 0.21 8.17
C ALA A 136 -4.19 -0.75 6.98
N GLY A 137 -5.08 -0.70 5.99
CA GLY A 137 -4.98 -1.50 4.76
C GLY A 137 -3.74 -1.16 3.93
N ALA A 138 -3.34 0.11 3.89
CA ALA A 138 -2.10 0.56 3.22
C ALA A 138 -0.85 0.03 3.93
N SER A 139 -0.77 0.21 5.25
CA SER A 139 0.35 -0.31 6.06
C SER A 139 0.49 -1.83 5.92
N ALA A 140 -0.64 -2.56 5.88
CA ALA A 140 -0.67 -4.00 5.72
C ALA A 140 -0.11 -4.51 4.39
N MET A 141 -0.06 -3.70 3.32
CA MET A 141 0.48 -4.14 2.03
C MET A 141 2.00 -4.35 2.03
N SER A 142 2.70 -3.68 2.94
CA SER A 142 4.15 -3.82 3.08
C SER A 142 4.52 -5.19 3.67
N GLY A 143 5.70 -5.72 3.35
CA GLY A 143 6.22 -6.93 3.98
C GLY A 143 6.65 -6.70 5.44
N HIS A 144 7.10 -5.47 5.74
CA HIS A 144 7.44 -5.02 7.09
C HIS A 144 6.52 -3.86 7.47
N MET A 145 5.52 -4.17 8.28
CA MET A 145 4.48 -3.24 8.69
C MET A 145 4.89 -2.50 9.96
N LEU A 146 4.65 -1.18 9.99
CA LEU A 146 4.72 -0.40 11.22
C LEU A 146 3.61 -0.81 12.19
N ALA A 147 3.97 -1.65 13.15
CA ALA A 147 3.04 -2.25 14.11
C ALA A 147 2.75 -1.27 15.26
N GLN A 148 3.76 -0.53 15.73
CA GLN A 148 3.65 0.51 16.74
C GLN A 148 4.73 1.57 16.50
N GLY A 149 4.44 2.81 16.88
CA GLY A 149 5.41 3.89 16.82
C GLY A 149 4.91 5.10 17.58
N ARG A 150 5.74 5.66 18.45
CA ARG A 150 5.48 7.00 19.00
C ARG A 150 5.77 8.04 17.95
N THR A 151 4.93 9.07 17.88
CA THR A 151 5.25 10.28 17.13
C THR A 151 5.96 11.21 18.11
N ASP A 152 7.29 11.17 18.09
CA ASP A 152 8.12 12.15 18.76
C ASP A 152 8.69 13.13 17.72
N LEU A 153 9.09 14.33 18.14
CA LEU A 153 9.63 15.34 17.21
C LEU A 153 10.99 14.95 16.63
N LEU A 154 11.71 14.05 17.30
CA LEU A 154 13.03 13.57 16.88
C LEU A 154 13.00 12.06 16.64
N PRO A 155 13.84 11.54 15.73
CA PRO A 155 14.09 10.12 15.63
C PRO A 155 14.58 9.56 16.97
N GLU A 156 14.14 8.36 17.31
CA GLU A 156 14.44 7.73 18.60
C GLU A 156 14.65 6.21 18.41
N LYS A 157 15.77 5.68 18.90
CA LYS A 157 16.04 4.23 18.88
C LYS A 157 15.04 3.48 19.77
N GLY A 158 14.45 2.41 19.22
CA GLY A 158 13.46 1.59 19.93
C GLY A 158 12.05 2.19 19.99
N SER A 159 11.81 3.36 19.37
CA SER A 159 10.49 4.01 19.34
C SER A 159 9.48 3.35 18.39
N VAL A 160 9.96 2.49 17.49
CA VAL A 160 9.19 1.82 16.44
C VAL A 160 9.28 0.31 16.57
N SER A 161 8.17 -0.37 16.32
CA SER A 161 8.10 -1.83 16.24
C SER A 161 7.58 -2.23 14.88
N LEU A 162 8.35 -3.08 14.20
CA LEU A 162 7.95 -3.68 12.91
C LEU A 162 7.31 -5.05 13.16
N GLY A 163 6.27 -5.35 12.39
CA GLY A 163 5.67 -6.68 12.29
C GLY A 163 5.65 -7.16 10.84
N ALA A 164 5.27 -8.42 10.63
CA ALA A 164 4.98 -8.90 9.28
C ALA A 164 3.70 -8.22 8.76
N GLY A 165 3.72 -7.76 7.51
CA GLY A 165 2.51 -7.42 6.76
C GLY A 165 2.17 -8.51 5.73
N LEU A 166 1.25 -8.22 4.80
CA LEU A 166 0.76 -9.15 3.77
C LEU A 166 1.79 -9.35 2.65
N GLY A 167 2.82 -8.50 2.57
CA GLY A 167 3.96 -8.74 1.70
C GLY A 167 3.69 -8.56 0.21
N PHE A 168 2.72 -7.73 -0.18
CA PHE A 168 2.57 -7.31 -1.59
C PHE A 168 3.76 -6.47 -2.06
N LEU A 169 4.34 -5.68 -1.14
CA LEU A 169 5.57 -4.92 -1.37
C LEU A 169 6.69 -5.42 -0.47
N HIS A 170 7.82 -5.78 -1.08
CA HIS A 170 9.02 -6.19 -0.35
C HIS A 170 9.99 -5.03 -0.16
N ARG A 171 10.82 -5.11 0.89
CA ARG A 171 11.88 -4.13 1.20
C ARG A 171 11.39 -2.69 1.40
N VAL A 172 10.12 -2.53 1.75
CA VAL A 172 9.55 -1.23 2.09
C VAL A 172 8.72 -1.32 3.36
N VAL A 173 8.50 -0.16 3.97
CA VAL A 173 7.56 0.05 5.06
C VAL A 173 6.64 1.21 4.67
N VAL A 174 5.33 1.02 4.83
CA VAL A 174 4.33 2.04 4.51
C VAL A 174 3.82 2.69 5.78
N ASP A 175 3.90 4.01 5.77
CA ASP A 175 3.38 4.92 6.76
C ASP A 175 2.31 5.82 6.14
N GLN A 176 1.25 6.09 6.90
CA GLN A 176 -0.01 6.68 6.45
C GLN A 176 -0.40 7.81 7.41
N HIS A 177 -1.28 8.73 7.02
CA HIS A 177 -1.53 10.01 7.69
C HIS A 177 -0.22 10.73 8.01
N PHE A 178 0.68 10.74 7.04
CA PHE A 178 2.11 10.90 7.29
C PHE A 178 2.46 12.30 7.77
N SER A 179 2.18 13.33 6.96
CA SER A 179 2.44 14.73 7.34
C SER A 179 1.49 15.20 8.44
N GLU A 180 0.23 14.80 8.40
CA GLU A 180 -0.83 15.20 9.34
C GLU A 180 -0.50 14.78 10.77
N ARG A 181 0.20 13.64 10.92
CA ARG A 181 0.63 13.12 12.22
C ARG A 181 2.13 13.26 12.43
N GLN A 182 2.82 14.10 11.66
CA GLN A 182 4.25 14.44 11.79
C GLN A 182 5.17 13.21 11.86
N ARG A 183 4.94 12.22 10.99
CA ARG A 183 5.52 10.87 11.09
C ARG A 183 6.90 10.71 10.43
N LEU A 184 7.55 11.80 10.01
CA LEU A 184 8.88 11.73 9.40
C LEU A 184 9.93 11.19 10.38
N SER A 185 9.94 11.63 11.63
CA SER A 185 10.88 11.21 12.67
C SER A 185 10.85 9.70 12.92
N ARG A 186 9.65 9.12 13.01
CA ARG A 186 9.48 7.67 13.20
C ARG A 186 9.89 6.89 11.96
N LEU A 187 9.61 7.39 10.75
CA LEU A 187 10.03 6.74 9.51
C LEU A 187 11.56 6.77 9.35
N LEU A 188 12.21 7.88 9.71
CA LEU A 188 13.66 7.99 9.84
C LEU A 188 14.22 6.97 10.85
N SER A 189 13.55 6.79 11.99
CA SER A 189 13.94 5.78 12.99
C SER A 189 13.84 4.35 12.45
N VAL A 190 12.87 4.06 11.56
CA VAL A 190 12.76 2.76 10.91
C VAL A 190 13.94 2.50 9.99
N VAL A 191 14.22 3.41 9.05
CA VAL A 191 15.30 3.21 8.07
C VAL A 191 16.68 3.26 8.72
N ALA A 192 16.83 3.98 9.84
CA ALA A 192 18.06 3.96 10.62
C ALA A 192 18.32 2.58 11.24
N GLN A 193 17.31 2.00 11.89
CA GLN A 193 17.42 0.68 12.52
C GLN A 193 17.44 -0.46 11.50
N ASN A 194 16.84 -0.25 10.32
CA ASN A 194 16.70 -1.26 9.28
C ASN A 194 17.01 -0.64 7.90
N PRO A 195 18.29 -0.37 7.58
CA PRO A 195 18.66 0.27 6.30
C PRO A 195 18.36 -0.59 5.08
N TYR A 196 17.99 -1.87 5.26
CA TYR A 196 17.45 -2.73 4.20
C TYR A 196 16.07 -2.28 3.69
N LEU A 197 15.33 -1.49 4.47
CA LEU A 197 13.99 -1.02 4.15
C LEU A 197 14.03 0.41 3.61
N GLN A 198 13.21 0.68 2.61
CA GLN A 198 12.85 2.04 2.21
C GLN A 198 11.53 2.45 2.89
N GLY A 199 11.50 3.64 3.46
CA GLY A 199 10.29 4.20 4.05
C GLY A 199 9.42 4.89 3.01
N ILE A 200 8.11 4.66 3.05
CA ILE A 200 7.12 5.36 2.23
C ILE A 200 6.11 6.00 3.17
N GLY A 201 6.15 7.33 3.29
CA GLY A 201 5.13 8.12 3.97
C GLY A 201 4.10 8.64 2.98
N ILE A 202 2.82 8.39 3.22
CA ILE A 202 1.71 8.82 2.38
C ILE A 202 0.79 9.71 3.20
N ASP A 203 0.56 10.93 2.71
CA ASP A 203 -0.32 11.92 3.34
C ASP A 203 -1.79 11.51 3.27
N GLU A 204 -2.65 12.19 4.05
CA GLU A 204 -4.09 12.00 3.93
C GLU A 204 -4.57 12.41 2.52
N ASP A 205 -5.68 11.79 2.09
CA ASP A 205 -6.25 11.95 0.75
C ASP A 205 -5.21 11.91 -0.37
N THR A 206 -4.24 10.99 -0.23
CA THR A 206 -3.17 10.76 -1.19
C THR A 206 -2.97 9.26 -1.37
N ALA A 207 -2.70 8.84 -2.61
CA ALA A 207 -2.41 7.46 -2.95
C ALA A 207 -1.12 7.32 -3.75
N LEU A 208 -0.31 6.32 -3.38
CA LEU A 208 0.73 5.77 -4.24
C LEU A 208 0.14 4.60 -5.03
N ILE A 209 0.03 4.76 -6.34
CA ILE A 209 -0.38 3.71 -7.27
C ILE A 209 0.86 3.08 -7.86
N ILE A 210 0.91 1.75 -7.85
CA ILE A 210 2.02 0.96 -8.38
C ILE A 210 1.46 0.00 -9.42
N GLU A 211 1.94 0.11 -10.65
CA GLU A 211 1.69 -0.87 -11.70
C GLU A 211 2.89 -1.81 -11.83
N ARG A 212 2.65 -3.12 -11.65
CA ARG A 212 3.72 -4.12 -11.62
C ARG A 212 4.47 -4.21 -12.95
N GLY A 213 5.76 -3.93 -12.91
CA GLY A 213 6.67 -3.95 -14.05
C GLY A 213 6.54 -2.74 -14.97
N VAL A 214 5.82 -1.69 -14.56
CA VAL A 214 5.61 -0.50 -15.39
C VAL A 214 6.05 0.76 -14.66
N GLY A 215 5.48 1.08 -13.51
CA GLY A 215 5.76 2.38 -12.90
C GLY A 215 4.91 2.71 -11.69
N ILE A 216 4.97 3.98 -11.30
CA ILE A 216 4.19 4.56 -10.21
C ILE A 216 3.50 5.85 -10.63
N GLU A 217 2.42 6.14 -9.93
CA GLU A 217 1.63 7.37 -10.04
C GLU A 217 1.21 7.82 -8.63
N VAL A 218 1.24 9.12 -8.36
CA VAL A 218 0.73 9.72 -7.12
C VAL A 218 -0.56 10.48 -7.45
N VAL A 219 -1.63 10.18 -6.72
CA VAL A 219 -3.00 10.72 -6.94
C VAL A 219 -3.52 11.30 -5.62
N GLY A 220 -4.36 12.34 -5.69
CA GLY A 220 -4.98 12.98 -4.52
C GLY A 220 -4.46 14.39 -4.26
N GLU A 221 -4.48 14.84 -3.01
CA GLU A 221 -4.21 16.24 -2.65
C GLU A 221 -2.80 16.49 -2.07
N GLY A 222 -2.18 15.48 -1.47
CA GLY A 222 -0.90 15.60 -0.76
C GLY A 222 0.30 15.06 -1.52
N ALA A 223 1.23 14.44 -0.79
CA ALA A 223 2.45 13.88 -1.34
C ALA A 223 2.80 12.49 -0.79
N VAL A 224 3.66 11.81 -1.53
CA VAL A 224 4.36 10.60 -1.09
C VAL A 224 5.81 10.96 -0.79
N THR A 225 6.23 10.76 0.45
CA THR A 225 7.62 10.93 0.90
C THR A 225 8.31 9.57 0.93
N VAL A 226 9.35 9.40 0.12
CA VAL A 226 10.23 8.24 0.16
C VAL A 226 11.48 8.58 0.95
N VAL A 227 11.82 7.76 1.93
CA VAL A 227 13.03 7.88 2.75
C VAL A 227 13.91 6.65 2.52
N ASP A 228 15.16 6.88 2.15
CA ASP A 228 16.13 5.81 1.87
C ASP A 228 17.42 6.02 2.67
N GLY A 229 17.63 5.11 3.62
CA GLY A 229 18.80 5.08 4.50
C GLY A 229 19.94 4.19 4.02
N ARG A 230 19.88 3.60 2.82
CA ARG A 230 20.89 2.61 2.37
C ARG A 230 22.30 3.17 2.23
N SER A 231 22.44 4.46 1.94
CA SER A 231 23.74 5.16 1.82
C SER A 231 24.10 5.97 3.07
N MET A 232 23.25 5.93 4.10
CA MET A 232 23.39 6.78 5.28
C MET A 232 24.49 6.27 6.22
N SER A 233 25.21 7.19 6.84
CA SER A 233 26.02 6.94 8.03
C SER A 233 25.20 7.22 9.30
N THR A 234 25.22 6.30 10.26
CA THR A 234 24.49 6.43 11.52
C THR A 234 25.18 5.76 12.70
N ASN A 235 24.99 6.31 13.91
CA ASN A 235 25.48 5.73 15.17
C ASN A 235 24.44 4.85 15.89
N VAL A 236 23.33 4.49 15.23
CA VAL A 236 22.18 3.79 15.86
C VAL A 236 22.56 2.47 16.57
N ALA A 237 23.61 1.79 16.11
CA ALA A 237 24.12 0.56 16.74
C ALA A 237 24.79 0.83 18.10
N GLU A 238 25.36 2.02 18.30
CA GLU A 238 26.20 2.37 19.45
C GLU A 238 25.43 3.09 20.56
N ILE A 239 24.33 3.76 20.22
CA ILE A 239 23.52 4.52 21.18
C ILE A 239 22.57 3.63 21.99
N LYS A 240 22.15 4.13 23.16
CA LYS A 240 21.14 3.48 24.01
C LYS A 240 19.73 3.65 23.43
N ASP A 241 18.79 2.79 23.82
CA ASP A 241 17.37 3.01 23.54
C ASP A 241 16.92 4.37 24.08
N ARG A 242 15.97 4.99 23.39
CA ARG A 242 15.48 6.35 23.62
C ARG A 242 16.45 7.48 23.28
N ALA A 243 17.66 7.18 22.81
CA ALA A 243 18.55 8.21 22.29
C ALA A 243 18.20 8.55 20.83
N THR A 244 18.48 9.79 20.43
CA THR A 244 18.35 10.24 19.04
C THR A 244 19.58 9.79 18.24
N PRO A 245 19.42 9.03 17.15
CA PRO A 245 20.52 8.67 16.28
C PRO A 245 20.98 9.85 15.43
N GLU A 246 22.29 9.89 15.18
CA GLU A 246 22.86 10.69 14.10
C GLU A 246 22.54 10.01 12.77
N LEU A 247 22.11 10.80 11.78
CA LEU A 247 21.71 10.34 10.45
C LEU A 247 22.33 11.29 9.41
N ILE A 248 23.34 10.83 8.67
CA ILE A 248 24.07 11.61 7.67
C ILE A 248 23.90 10.97 6.30
N ASP A 249 23.56 11.77 5.28
CA ASP A 249 23.29 11.32 3.90
C ASP A 249 22.03 10.43 3.76
N VAL A 250 20.95 10.82 4.45
CA VAL A 250 19.61 10.24 4.21
C VAL A 250 19.05 10.80 2.91
N ARG A 251 18.66 9.93 1.99
CA ARG A 251 17.98 10.36 0.75
C ARG A 251 16.49 10.49 1.00
N LEU A 252 15.93 11.62 0.59
CA LEU A 252 14.51 11.91 0.67
C LEU A 252 13.99 12.31 -0.71
N HIS A 253 12.89 11.71 -1.13
CA HIS A 253 12.15 12.09 -2.32
C HIS A 253 10.73 12.49 -1.91
N LEU A 254 10.33 13.72 -2.25
CA LEU A 254 8.95 14.18 -2.07
C LEU A 254 8.27 14.17 -3.44
N LEU A 255 7.25 13.33 -3.60
CA LEU A 255 6.51 13.13 -4.83
C LEU A 255 5.08 13.68 -4.63
N PRO A 256 4.80 14.93 -5.03
CA PRO A 256 3.44 15.48 -4.92
C PRO A 256 2.48 14.74 -5.86
N ALA A 257 1.18 14.87 -5.60
CA ALA A 257 0.13 14.46 -6.53
C ALA A 257 0.39 14.90 -7.98
N GLY A 258 0.04 14.03 -8.93
CA GLY A 258 0.38 14.17 -10.35
C GLY A 258 1.80 13.71 -10.71
N SER A 259 2.61 13.29 -9.74
CA SER A 259 3.92 12.67 -10.03
C SER A 259 3.73 11.29 -10.68
N LYS A 260 4.32 11.11 -11.86
CA LYS A 260 4.26 9.84 -12.61
C LYS A 260 5.63 9.47 -13.18
N TYR A 261 6.05 8.24 -12.91
CA TYR A 261 7.35 7.69 -13.31
C TYR A 261 7.18 6.28 -13.86
N ALA A 262 7.77 6.00 -15.02
CA ALA A 262 7.76 4.69 -15.66
C ALA A 262 9.17 4.11 -15.74
N LEU A 263 9.30 2.79 -15.62
CA LEU A 263 10.58 2.09 -15.78
C LEU A 263 11.17 2.36 -17.18
N PRO A 264 12.50 2.50 -17.31
CA PRO A 264 13.15 2.79 -18.58
C PRO A 264 12.86 1.78 -19.71
N ASP A 265 12.63 0.52 -19.35
CA ASP A 265 12.39 -0.59 -20.29
C ASP A 265 10.88 -0.87 -20.50
N GLY A 266 9.99 -0.05 -19.94
CA GLY A 266 8.55 -0.17 -20.12
C GLY A 266 8.10 0.23 -21.53
N GLN A 267 7.16 -0.52 -22.12
CA GLN A 267 6.68 -0.29 -23.48
C GLN A 267 5.87 1.01 -23.67
N GLU A 268 5.57 1.74 -22.60
CA GLU A 268 4.81 3.00 -22.63
C GLU A 268 5.59 4.10 -21.88
N GLN A 269 6.29 4.97 -22.62
CA GLN A 269 7.00 6.13 -22.07
C GLN A 269 6.06 7.31 -21.79
N THR A 270 4.98 7.08 -21.04
CA THR A 270 4.12 8.18 -20.58
C THR A 270 4.55 8.59 -19.16
N GLY A 271 5.49 9.52 -19.05
CA GLY A 271 5.95 10.02 -17.74
C GLY A 271 7.25 10.81 -17.78
N LYS A 272 7.64 11.37 -16.63
CA LYS A 272 8.96 12.02 -16.47
C LYS A 272 10.05 10.95 -16.52
N ARG A 273 11.20 11.28 -17.11
CA ARG A 273 12.40 10.43 -17.02
C ARG A 273 12.73 10.22 -15.54
N VAL A 274 12.89 8.96 -15.14
CA VAL A 274 13.19 8.59 -13.76
C VAL A 274 14.57 9.14 -13.38
N PRO A 275 14.69 9.97 -12.33
CA PRO A 275 15.98 10.37 -11.81
C PRO A 275 16.76 9.14 -11.34
N PRO A 276 18.08 9.04 -11.59
CA PRO A 276 18.89 7.89 -11.15
C PRO A 276 18.74 7.57 -9.66
N GLN A 277 18.52 8.60 -8.83
CA GLN A 277 18.34 8.47 -7.39
C GLN A 277 17.03 7.75 -7.01
N LEU A 278 16.00 7.84 -7.85
CA LEU A 278 14.68 7.23 -7.64
C LEU A 278 14.55 5.86 -8.31
N LEU A 279 15.47 5.51 -9.22
CA LEU A 279 15.37 4.30 -10.04
C LEU A 279 15.32 3.03 -9.18
N ASP A 280 16.21 2.90 -8.19
CA ASP A 280 16.22 1.76 -7.27
C ASP A 280 14.88 1.57 -6.55
N PHE A 281 14.28 2.68 -6.09
CA PHE A 281 12.97 2.64 -5.43
C PHE A 281 11.91 2.16 -6.41
N LEU A 282 11.88 2.73 -7.61
CA LEU A 282 10.92 2.38 -8.65
C LEU A 282 11.04 0.90 -9.04
N GLU A 283 12.26 0.44 -9.31
CA GLU A 283 12.55 -0.96 -9.61
C GLU A 283 12.12 -1.87 -8.47
N ASN A 284 12.36 -1.48 -7.21
CA ASN A 284 11.99 -2.29 -6.05
C ASN A 284 10.47 -2.44 -5.89
N VAL A 285 9.71 -1.35 -5.97
CA VAL A 285 8.26 -1.39 -5.71
C VAL A 285 7.46 -1.96 -6.88
N THR A 286 7.99 -1.86 -8.11
CA THR A 286 7.31 -2.38 -9.31
C THR A 286 7.68 -3.83 -9.64
N LYS A 287 8.53 -4.52 -8.86
CA LYS A 287 9.00 -5.88 -9.22
C LYS A 287 7.86 -6.85 -9.48
N ARG A 288 8.02 -7.63 -10.56
CA ARG A 288 7.21 -8.82 -10.80
C ARG A 288 7.76 -9.98 -9.98
N THR A 289 7.53 -9.98 -8.66
CA THR A 289 7.88 -11.13 -7.83
C THR A 289 7.02 -12.33 -8.25
N THR A 290 7.66 -13.47 -8.52
CA THR A 290 6.97 -14.74 -8.79
C THR A 290 6.29 -15.25 -7.51
N LEU A 291 5.22 -16.03 -7.64
CA LEU A 291 4.72 -16.86 -6.53
C LEU A 291 5.80 -17.90 -6.26
N SER A 292 6.54 -17.77 -5.16
CA SER A 292 7.44 -18.82 -4.65
C SER A 292 6.68 -19.66 -3.64
#